data_AF-A0A2Z4XXP5-F1
#
_entry.id   AF-A0A2Z4XXP5-F1
#
_cell.length_a   1.000
_cell.length_b   1.000
_cell.length_c   1.000
_cell.angle_alpha   90.00
_cell.angle_beta   90.00
_cell.angle_gamma   90.00
#
_symmetry.space_group_name_H-M   'P 1'
#
loop_
_entity.id
_entity.type
_entity.pdbx_description
1 polymer ?
#
loop_
_entity_poly.entity_id
_entity_poly.type
_entity_poly.pdbx_seq_one_letter_code
_entity_poly.pdbx_strand_id
1 'polypeptide(L)'
;MYSDIMKDCLEMIKVTDAQVSAEQLKYSVRDGYAEIELYISNKRVSYRVKGDPYIIAMVKWLQIYLSNNDTFKLSLNTFIEKFELPDNKLRNAILMMELIEQLK
;
A
#
# COMPACT_ATOMS: atom_id res chain seq x y z
N MET A 1 -1.88 -11.29 -14.82
CA MET A 1 -1.12 -10.22 -15.49
C MET A 1 -1.22 -8.98 -14.62
N TYR A 2 -0.18 -8.13 -14.57
CA TYR A 2 -0.25 -6.85 -13.85
C TYR A 2 -0.95 -5.80 -14.71
N SER A 3 -1.83 -5.00 -14.10
CA SER A 3 -2.36 -3.78 -14.71
C SER A 3 -1.26 -2.73 -14.85
N ASP A 4 -1.49 -1.71 -15.68
CA ASP A 4 -0.47 -0.70 -15.95
C ASP A 4 -0.11 0.10 -14.68
N ILE A 5 -1.11 0.46 -13.86
CA ILE A 5 -0.85 1.10 -12.55
C ILE A 5 0.04 0.25 -11.64
N MET A 6 -0.08 -1.08 -11.69
CA MET A 6 0.78 -1.96 -10.91
C MET A 6 2.20 -1.97 -11.42
N LYS A 7 2.40 -2.02 -12.74
CA LYS A 7 3.73 -1.96 -13.36
C LYS A 7 4.41 -0.64 -13.00
N ASP A 8 3.71 0.48 -13.16
CA ASP A 8 4.21 1.82 -12.84
C ASP A 8 4.64 1.90 -11.36
N CYS A 9 3.80 1.39 -10.45
CA CYS A 9 4.14 1.37 -9.03
C CYS A 9 5.37 0.51 -8.75
N LEU A 10 5.48 -0.68 -9.36
CA LEU A 10 6.63 -1.56 -9.17
C LEU A 10 7.93 -0.93 -9.67
N GLU A 11 7.90 -0.23 -10.80
CA GLU A 11 9.05 0.48 -11.37
C GLU A 11 9.49 1.68 -10.51
N MET A 12 8.56 2.31 -9.78
CA MET A 12 8.86 3.45 -8.91
C MET A 12 9.44 3.08 -7.54
N ILE A 13 9.55 1.80 -7.22
CA ILE A 13 10.08 1.35 -5.92
C ILE A 13 11.54 1.74 -5.79
N LYS A 14 11.88 2.38 -4.67
CA LYS A 14 13.25 2.78 -4.35
C LYS A 14 13.65 2.25 -2.99
N VAL A 15 14.95 2.02 -2.80
CA VAL A 15 15.51 1.63 -1.49
C VAL A 15 15.15 2.64 -0.40
N THR A 16 15.02 3.92 -0.76
CA THR A 16 14.62 5.00 0.15
C THR A 16 13.20 4.85 0.70
N ASP A 17 12.32 4.13 0.01
CA ASP A 17 10.95 3.90 0.48
C ASP A 17 10.93 3.09 1.79
N ALA A 18 11.94 2.26 2.04
CA ALA A 18 12.05 1.42 3.24
C ALA A 18 12.88 2.05 4.38
N GLN A 19 13.47 3.23 4.15
CA GLN A 19 14.17 3.97 5.19
C GLN A 19 13.13 4.55 6.13
N VAL A 20 13.21 4.31 7.43
CA VAL A 20 12.28 4.80 8.47
C VAL A 20 13.01 5.78 9.39
N SER A 21 12.33 6.85 9.79
CA SER A 21 12.86 7.91 10.66
C SER A 21 12.12 7.86 11.99
N ALA A 22 12.80 8.25 13.07
CA ALA A 22 12.25 8.16 14.43
C ALA A 22 10.91 8.91 14.63
N GLU A 23 10.65 9.93 13.82
CA GLU A 23 9.45 10.78 13.86
C GLU A 23 8.20 10.11 13.25
N GLN A 24 8.34 8.97 12.56
CA GLN A 24 7.22 8.33 11.85
C GLN A 24 6.42 7.40 12.78
N LEU A 25 5.10 7.55 12.75
CA LEU A 25 4.17 6.64 13.39
C LEU A 25 4.02 5.37 12.55
N LYS A 26 4.05 4.20 13.21
CA LYS A 26 3.92 2.89 12.56
C LYS A 26 2.45 2.45 12.55
N TYR A 27 1.99 2.02 11.39
CA TYR A 27 0.75 1.30 11.14
C TYR A 27 1.11 -0.05 10.54
N SER A 28 0.42 -1.12 10.92
CA SER A 28 0.75 -2.45 10.40
C SER A 28 -0.43 -3.38 10.37
N VAL A 29 -0.49 -4.16 9.30
CA VAL A 29 -1.42 -5.26 9.12
C VAL A 29 -0.65 -6.49 8.67
N ARG A 30 -1.14 -7.67 9.06
CA ARG A 30 -0.54 -8.94 8.66
C ARG A 30 -1.60 -10.02 8.57
N ASP A 31 -1.37 -10.94 7.66
CA ASP A 31 -2.04 -12.23 7.61
C ASP A 31 -1.00 -13.36 7.55
N GLY A 32 -1.43 -14.61 7.30
CA GLY A 32 -0.51 -15.75 7.18
C GLY A 32 0.40 -15.73 5.95
N TYR A 33 0.22 -14.79 5.02
CA TYR A 33 0.87 -14.74 3.71
C TYR A 33 1.60 -13.42 3.43
N ALA A 34 1.21 -12.34 4.10
CA ALA A 34 1.74 -11.01 3.89
C ALA A 34 1.78 -10.20 5.19
N GLU A 35 2.73 -9.26 5.25
CA GLU A 35 2.87 -8.28 6.31
C GLU A 35 3.19 -6.93 5.67
N ILE A 36 2.44 -5.91 6.05
CA ILE A 36 2.64 -4.53 5.62
C ILE A 36 2.94 -3.70 6.86
N GLU A 37 4.04 -2.97 6.81
CA GLU A 37 4.37 -1.91 7.76
C GLU A 37 4.39 -0.58 7.00
N LEU A 38 3.59 0.38 7.45
CA LEU A 38 3.53 1.73 6.91
C LEU A 38 3.95 2.72 7.99
N TYR A 39 4.78 3.69 7.63
CA TYR A 39 5.38 4.66 8.54
C TYR A 39 5.08 6.06 8.03
N ILE A 40 4.37 6.87 8.81
CA ILE A 40 3.87 8.18 8.37
C ILE A 40 4.38 9.28 9.30
N SER A 41 4.90 10.35 8.70
CA SER A 41 5.10 11.65 9.36
C SER A 41 4.73 12.77 8.39
N ASN A 42 4.67 14.01 8.87
CA ASN A 42 4.38 15.20 8.05
C ASN A 42 5.38 15.41 6.90
N LYS A 43 6.57 14.80 6.96
CA LYS A 43 7.63 14.98 5.97
C LYS A 43 7.66 13.88 4.92
N ARG A 44 7.23 12.65 5.27
CA ARG A 44 7.36 11.49 4.38
C ARG A 44 6.54 10.28 4.83
N VAL A 45 6.27 9.43 3.85
CA VAL A 45 5.70 8.10 4.03
C VAL A 45 6.73 7.05 3.61
N SER A 46 6.99 6.10 4.48
CA SER A 46 7.89 4.96 4.26
C SER A 46 7.14 3.66 4.48
N TYR A 47 7.57 2.57 3.87
CA TYR A 47 6.93 1.28 4.05
C TYR A 47 7.90 0.11 3.99
N ARG A 48 7.48 -1.01 4.58
CA ARG A 48 8.11 -2.32 4.42
C ARG A 48 7.04 -3.34 4.17
N VAL A 49 7.29 -4.23 3.22
CA VAL A 49 6.31 -5.22 2.80
C VAL A 49 7.00 -6.56 2.67
N LYS A 50 6.40 -7.57 3.28
CA LYS A 50 6.67 -8.98 3.01
C LYS A 50 5.42 -9.54 2.34
N GLY A 51 5.51 -9.97 1.10
CA GLY A 51 4.36 -10.46 0.35
C GLY A 51 4.64 -10.56 -1.15
N ASP A 52 3.57 -10.73 -1.93
CA ASP A 52 3.67 -10.83 -3.38
C ASP A 52 3.75 -9.45 -4.06
N PRO A 53 4.10 -9.38 -5.36
CA PRO A 53 4.26 -8.07 -6.01
C PRO A 53 2.96 -7.26 -6.11
N TYR A 54 1.77 -7.87 -6.03
CA TYR A 54 0.51 -7.12 -6.01
C TYR A 54 0.46 -6.25 -4.76
N ILE A 55 0.77 -6.82 -3.59
CA ILE A 55 0.72 -6.08 -2.33
C ILE A 55 1.79 -4.99 -2.25
N ILE A 56 2.99 -5.27 -2.78
CA ILE A 56 4.07 -4.28 -2.86
C ILE A 56 3.64 -3.09 -3.72
N ALA A 57 3.09 -3.35 -4.91
CA ALA A 57 2.60 -2.29 -5.82
C ALA A 57 1.48 -1.45 -5.17
N MET A 58 0.54 -2.10 -4.49
CA MET A 58 -0.57 -1.41 -3.82
C MET A 58 -0.12 -0.54 -2.64
N VAL A 59 0.88 -0.98 -1.87
CA VAL A 59 1.47 -0.17 -0.80
C VAL A 59 2.29 1.00 -1.36
N LYS A 60 3.00 0.79 -2.46
CA LYS A 60 3.70 1.88 -3.16
C LYS A 60 2.72 2.93 -3.67
N TRP A 61 1.61 2.51 -4.27
CA TRP A 61 0.53 3.41 -4.64
C TRP A 61 0.00 4.19 -3.43
N LEU A 62 -0.25 3.51 -2.31
CA LEU A 62 -0.74 4.14 -1.08
C LEU A 62 0.25 5.18 -0.54
N GLN A 63 1.55 4.88 -0.56
CA GLN A 63 2.61 5.83 -0.18
C GLN A 63 2.55 7.11 -1.02
N ILE A 64 2.39 6.98 -2.34
CA ILE A 64 2.29 8.12 -3.27
C ILE A 64 1.02 8.92 -2.98
N TYR A 65 -0.12 8.23 -2.83
CA TYR A 65 -1.42 8.83 -2.55
C TYR A 65 -1.40 9.66 -1.26
N LEU A 66 -0.87 9.09 -0.17
CA LEU A 66 -0.72 9.76 1.12
C LEU A 66 0.20 10.98 1.06
N SER A 67 1.24 10.92 0.24
CA SER A 67 2.19 12.03 0.10
C SER A 67 1.55 13.26 -0.57
N ASN A 68 0.45 13.08 -1.30
CA ASN A 68 -0.28 14.16 -1.97
C ASN A 68 -1.37 14.80 -1.08
N ASN A 69 -1.50 14.40 0.19
CA ASN A 69 -2.52 14.90 1.14
C ASN A 69 -3.98 14.72 0.69
N ASP A 70 -4.26 13.74 -0.16
CA ASP A 70 -5.62 13.46 -0.61
C ASP A 70 -6.45 12.80 0.51
N THR A 71 -7.70 13.25 0.67
CA THR A 71 -8.61 12.70 1.69
C THR A 71 -9.04 11.27 1.32
N PHE A 72 -9.06 10.34 2.28
CA PHE A 72 -9.44 8.95 2.03
C PHE A 72 -10.94 8.77 1.77
N LYS A 73 -11.31 8.47 0.52
CA LYS A 73 -12.60 7.85 0.18
C LYS A 73 -12.40 6.78 -0.90
N LEU A 74 -11.96 5.60 -0.51
CA LEU A 74 -11.96 4.40 -1.36
C LEU A 74 -12.79 3.30 -0.73
N SER A 75 -13.64 2.67 -1.53
CA SER A 75 -14.30 1.42 -1.18
C SER A 75 -13.50 0.23 -1.74
N LEU A 76 -13.70 -0.95 -1.15
CA LEU A 76 -13.05 -2.18 -1.63
C LEU A 76 -13.29 -2.41 -3.13
N ASN A 77 -14.52 -2.21 -3.63
CA ASN A 77 -14.84 -2.40 -5.05
C ASN A 77 -14.07 -1.43 -5.94
N THR A 78 -14.06 -0.13 -5.59
CA THR A 78 -13.29 0.87 -6.35
C THR A 78 -11.80 0.57 -6.33
N PHE A 79 -11.28 -0.03 -5.25
CA PHE A 79 -9.90 -0.45 -5.15
C PHE A 79 -9.59 -1.65 -6.05
N ILE A 80 -10.46 -2.67 -6.06
CA ILE A 80 -10.34 -3.85 -6.93
C ILE A 80 -10.37 -3.44 -8.40
N GLU A 81 -11.32 -2.58 -8.79
CA GLU A 81 -11.45 -2.05 -10.14
C GLU A 81 -10.21 -1.24 -10.54
N LYS A 82 -9.74 -0.35 -9.65
CA LYS A 82 -8.58 0.50 -9.89
C LYS A 82 -7.32 -0.29 -10.23
N PHE A 83 -7.09 -1.40 -9.54
CA PHE A 83 -5.90 -2.24 -9.74
C PHE A 83 -6.14 -3.41 -10.71
N GLU A 84 -7.37 -3.54 -11.23
CA GLU A 84 -7.82 -4.67 -12.05
C GLU A 84 -7.41 -6.02 -11.42
N LEU A 85 -7.71 -6.16 -10.12
CA LEU A 85 -7.24 -7.33 -9.37
C LEU A 85 -7.96 -8.61 -9.85
N PRO A 86 -7.21 -9.68 -10.16
CA PRO A 86 -7.83 -10.97 -10.40
C PRO A 86 -8.43 -11.53 -9.09
N ASP A 87 -9.47 -12.36 -9.20
CA ASP A 87 -10.22 -12.90 -8.05
C ASP A 87 -9.33 -13.55 -6.98
N ASN A 88 -8.26 -14.24 -7.42
CA ASN A 88 -7.30 -14.89 -6.53
C ASN A 88 -6.39 -13.92 -5.75
N LYS A 89 -6.55 -12.60 -5.94
CA LYS A 89 -5.85 -11.53 -5.22
C LYS A 89 -6.77 -10.69 -4.34
N LEU A 90 -8.05 -11.07 -4.21
CA LEU A 90 -9.02 -10.38 -3.34
C LEU A 90 -8.53 -10.25 -1.89
N ARG A 91 -7.85 -11.28 -1.36
CA ARG A 91 -7.25 -11.25 -0.02
C ARG A 91 -6.30 -10.05 0.16
N ASN A 92 -5.47 -9.76 -0.84
CA ASN A 92 -4.53 -8.64 -0.75
C ASN A 92 -5.29 -7.30 -0.73
N ALA A 93 -6.42 -7.19 -1.44
CA ALA A 93 -7.28 -6.00 -1.39
C ALA A 93 -7.89 -5.81 0.01
N ILE A 94 -8.39 -6.89 0.63
CA ILE A 94 -8.94 -6.85 1.99
C ILE A 94 -7.87 -6.37 2.99
N LEU A 95 -6.67 -6.94 2.94
CA LEU A 95 -5.58 -6.55 3.83
C LEU A 95 -5.17 -5.09 3.63
N MET A 96 -5.18 -4.58 2.39
CA MET A 96 -4.98 -3.15 2.11
C MET A 96 -6.09 -2.28 2.69
N MET A 97 -7.35 -2.72 2.63
CA MET A 97 -8.47 -1.98 3.21
C MET A 97 -8.36 -1.89 4.73
N GLU A 98 -7.99 -2.98 5.41
CA GLU A 98 -7.73 -2.99 6.85
C GLU A 98 -6.64 -1.96 7.23
N LEU A 99 -5.56 -1.88 6.44
CA LEU A 99 -4.51 -0.88 6.65
C LEU A 99 -5.06 0.53 6.48
N ILE A 100 -5.82 0.77 5.40
CA ILE A 100 -6.42 2.08 5.11
C ILE A 100 -7.40 2.52 6.21
N GLU A 101 -8.15 1.58 6.79
CA GLU A 101 -9.05 1.88 7.91
C GLU A 101 -8.31 2.32 9.17
N GLN A 102 -7.10 1.80 9.44
CA GLN A 102 -6.26 2.26 10.55
C GLN A 102 -5.72 3.70 10.36
N LEU A 103 -5.78 4.24 9.15
CA LEU A 103 -5.31 5.59 8.81
C LEU A 103 -6.38 6.67 8.96
N LYS A 104 -7.64 6.29 9.22
CA LYS A 104 -8.76 7.21 9.46
C LYS A 104 -8.79 7.68 10.91
#